data_AF-X1VH29-F1
#
_entry.id   AF-X1VH29-F1
#
_cell.length_a   1.000
_cell.length_b   1.000
_cell.length_c   1.000
_cell.angle_alpha   90.00
_cell.angle_beta   90.00
_cell.angle_gamma   90.00
#
_symmetry.space_group_name_H-M   'P 1'
#
loop_
_entity.id
_entity.type
_entity.pdbx_description
1 polymer ?
#
loop_
_entity_poly.entity_id
_entity_poly.type
_entity_poly.pdbx_seq_one_letter_code
_entity_poly.pdbx_strand_id
1 'polypeptide(L)'
;MKDIPEDKVPNYIYGYTIMNDVTARNIQKNEHQWYRAKSFDTFGPIGPVIAIKDKIPDPQNLNLKSYVNGKLRQDGNTSDMIFGVYPLISYISKSITLEAGDLISTGTPAGVG
;
A
#
# COMPACT_ATOMS: atom_id res chain seq x y z
N MET A 1 -8.67 -12.12 11.38
CA MET A 1 -9.87 -11.25 11.24
C MET A 1 -10.47 -11.44 9.86
N LYS A 2 -11.79 -11.61 9.73
CA LYS A 2 -12.43 -11.94 8.44
C LYS A 2 -13.77 -11.20 8.32
N ASP A 3 -14.20 -10.92 7.08
CA ASP A 3 -15.51 -10.32 6.76
C ASP A 3 -15.77 -9.00 7.52
N ILE A 4 -14.75 -8.14 7.59
CA ILE A 4 -14.77 -6.92 8.39
C ILE A 4 -15.64 -5.87 7.70
N PRO A 5 -16.72 -5.36 8.33
CA PRO A 5 -17.48 -4.24 7.79
C PRO A 5 -16.60 -2.99 7.68
N GLU A 6 -16.81 -2.17 6.64
CA GLU A 6 -15.97 -1.00 6.35
C GLU A 6 -15.87 -0.02 7.53
N ASP A 7 -16.98 0.22 8.24
CA ASP A 7 -17.04 1.10 9.42
C ASP A 7 -16.25 0.56 10.63
N LYS A 8 -15.93 -0.74 10.64
CA LYS A 8 -15.14 -1.39 11.69
C LYS A 8 -13.66 -1.47 11.37
N VAL A 9 -13.27 -1.36 10.10
CA VAL A 9 -11.87 -1.42 9.65
C VAL A 9 -10.94 -0.53 10.47
N PRO A 10 -11.28 0.73 10.82
CA PRO A 10 -10.37 1.58 11.58
C PRO A 10 -9.91 0.97 12.91
N ASN A 11 -10.71 0.09 13.53
CA ASN A 11 -10.37 -0.53 14.83
C ASN A 11 -9.31 -1.63 14.72
N TYR A 12 -8.99 -2.07 13.50
CA TYR A 12 -8.07 -3.17 13.24
C TYR A 12 -6.73 -2.71 12.64
N ILE A 13 -6.55 -1.40 12.43
CA ILE A 13 -5.31 -0.83 11.91
C ILE A 13 -4.42 -0.40 13.08
N TYR A 14 -3.24 -0.99 13.19
CA TYR A 14 -2.21 -0.55 14.14
C TYR A 14 -1.60 0.80 13.73
N GLY A 15 -1.26 0.93 12.45
CA GLY A 15 -0.66 2.14 11.91
C GLY A 15 -0.35 2.05 10.43
N TYR A 16 0.35 3.06 9.93
CA TYR A 16 0.70 3.23 8.53
C TYR A 16 2.21 3.40 8.39
N THR A 17 2.76 2.96 7.27
CA THR A 17 4.19 3.10 6.95
C THR A 17 4.37 3.31 5.46
N ILE A 18 5.58 3.64 5.04
CA ILE A 18 5.91 3.77 3.61
C ILE A 18 6.42 2.42 3.12
N MET A 19 5.98 2.04 1.93
CA MET A 19 6.49 0.87 1.21
C MET A 19 6.77 1.26 -0.24
N ASN A 20 7.87 0.74 -0.80
CA ASN A 20 8.10 0.80 -2.23
C ASN A 20 7.83 -0.58 -2.85
N ASP A 21 6.83 -0.68 -3.72
CA ASP A 21 6.51 -1.91 -4.46
C ASP A 21 7.38 -1.99 -5.73
N VAL A 22 8.66 -2.32 -5.54
CA VAL A 22 9.65 -2.38 -6.61
C VAL A 22 9.25 -3.49 -7.58
N THR A 23 9.27 -3.18 -8.88
CA THR A 23 8.82 -4.15 -9.90
C THR A 23 9.82 -4.25 -11.05
N ALA A 24 10.26 -5.46 -11.36
CA ALA A 24 10.99 -5.78 -12.58
C ALA A 24 10.01 -5.81 -13.77
N ARG A 25 9.80 -4.66 -14.43
CA ARG A 25 8.77 -4.47 -15.46
C ARG A 25 8.93 -5.39 -16.68
N ASN A 26 10.15 -5.77 -17.04
CA ASN A 26 10.41 -6.75 -18.09
C ASN A 26 9.83 -8.13 -17.73
N ILE A 27 10.00 -8.58 -16.49
CA ILE A 27 9.46 -9.85 -16.00
C ILE A 27 7.94 -9.75 -15.88
N GLN A 28 7.43 -8.67 -15.29
CA GLN A 28 5.99 -8.46 -15.11
C GLN A 28 5.21 -8.50 -16.43
N LYS A 29 5.78 -7.98 -17.52
CA LYS A 29 5.16 -7.97 -18.85
C LYS A 29 5.23 -9.33 -19.55
N ASN A 30 6.24 -10.15 -19.23
CA ASN A 30 6.50 -11.43 -19.89
C ASN A 30 5.87 -12.62 -19.15
N GLU A 31 5.27 -12.40 -17.98
CA GLU A 31 4.66 -13.44 -17.15
C GLU A 31 3.20 -13.09 -16.83
N HIS A 32 2.34 -14.11 -16.73
CA HIS A 32 0.91 -13.93 -16.45
C HIS A 32 0.65 -13.42 -15.02
N GLN A 33 1.55 -13.70 -14.08
CA GLN A 33 1.41 -13.37 -12.67
C GLN A 33 2.51 -12.42 -12.23
N TRP A 34 2.18 -11.48 -11.35
CA TRP A 34 3.11 -10.42 -10.97
C TRP A 34 4.02 -10.77 -9.80
N TYR A 35 3.76 -11.88 -9.10
CA TYR A 35 4.47 -12.25 -7.87
C TYR A 35 5.99 -12.23 -8.06
N ARG A 36 6.52 -12.98 -9.03
CA ARG A 36 7.97 -13.06 -9.22
C ARG A 36 8.59 -11.71 -9.55
N ALA A 37 7.91 -10.88 -10.35
CA ALA A 37 8.40 -9.56 -10.73
C ALA A 37 8.48 -8.57 -9.55
N LYS A 38 7.87 -8.88 -8.40
CA LYS A 38 7.74 -8.02 -7.22
C LYS A 38 8.39 -8.58 -5.95
N SER A 39 8.96 -9.79 -6.02
CA SER A 39 9.41 -10.54 -4.85
C SER A 39 10.89 -10.92 -4.90
N PHE A 40 11.69 -10.22 -5.71
CA PHE A 40 13.15 -10.36 -5.62
C PHE A 40 13.67 -9.83 -4.29
N ASP A 41 14.83 -10.32 -3.86
CA ASP A 41 15.53 -9.78 -2.70
C ASP A 41 15.60 -8.25 -2.82
N THR A 42 15.29 -7.56 -1.71
CA THR A 42 15.22 -6.09 -1.59
C THR A 42 14.03 -5.37 -2.24
N PHE A 43 13.08 -6.05 -2.91
CA PHE A 43 11.99 -5.38 -3.64
C PHE A 43 10.81 -4.86 -2.80
N GLY A 44 10.80 -5.16 -1.50
CA GLY A 44 9.80 -4.65 -0.55
C GLY A 44 10.42 -3.85 0.59
N PRO A 45 11.14 -2.74 0.35
CA PRO A 45 11.61 -1.88 1.43
C PRO A 45 10.40 -1.21 2.11
N ILE A 46 10.41 -1.24 3.44
CA ILE A 46 9.34 -0.71 4.32
C ILE A 46 9.98 0.12 5.42
N GLY A 47 9.35 1.23 5.82
CA GLY A 47 9.78 2.05 6.95
C GLY A 47 9.86 3.54 6.64
N PRO A 48 10.71 4.33 7.35
CA PRO A 48 11.61 3.90 8.43
C PRO A 48 10.88 3.62 9.75
N VAL A 49 9.61 4.03 9.87
CA VAL A 49 8.80 3.90 11.08
C VAL A 49 7.39 3.48 10.74
N ILE A 50 6.65 3.03 11.76
CA ILE A 50 5.20 2.87 11.69
C ILE A 50 4.59 4.06 12.45
N ALA A 51 3.86 4.92 11.73
CA ALA A 51 3.04 5.94 12.34
C ALA A 51 1.78 5.27 12.87
N ILE A 52 1.64 5.22 14.20
CA ILE A 52 0.43 4.67 14.84
C ILE A 52 -0.82 5.40 14.32
N LYS A 53 -1.93 4.68 14.18
CA LYS A 53 -3.15 5.19 13.54
C LYS A 53 -3.59 6.55 14.10
N ASP A 54 -3.47 6.78 15.41
CA ASP A 54 -3.91 8.03 16.05
C ASP A 54 -3.14 9.28 15.59
N LYS A 55 -1.97 9.10 14.97
CA LYS A 55 -1.20 10.19 14.35
C LYS A 55 -1.65 10.51 12.92
N ILE A 56 -2.49 9.67 12.33
CA ILE A 56 -3.04 9.80 10.98
C ILE A 56 -4.58 9.71 11.10
N PRO A 57 -5.24 10.83 11.44
CA PRO A 57 -6.69 10.83 11.65
C PRO A 57 -7.47 10.58 10.36
N ASP A 58 -6.90 10.95 9.22
CA ASP A 58 -7.48 10.72 7.90
C ASP A 58 -6.44 10.04 6.98
N PRO A 59 -6.48 8.70 6.83
CA PRO A 59 -5.57 7.99 5.94
C PRO A 59 -5.94 8.14 4.47
N GLN A 60 -7.07 8.77 4.16
CA GLN A 60 -7.53 9.06 2.81
C GLN A 60 -7.05 10.43 2.32
N ASN A 61 -6.30 11.21 3.12
CA ASN A 61 -5.77 12.51 2.72
C ASN A 61 -4.29 12.69 3.11
N LEU A 62 -3.41 11.92 2.46
CA LEU A 62 -1.96 11.92 2.66
C LEU A 62 -1.24 12.18 1.34
N ASN A 63 -0.28 13.11 1.36
CA ASN A 63 0.59 13.36 0.22
C ASN A 63 1.72 12.32 0.17
N LEU A 64 1.92 11.72 -0.99
CA LEU A 64 2.98 10.75 -1.27
C LEU A 64 3.85 11.25 -2.43
N LYS A 65 5.16 11.35 -2.18
CA LYS A 65 6.14 11.77 -3.19
C LYS A 65 7.27 10.78 -3.29
N SER A 66 7.80 10.60 -4.50
CA SER A 66 9.04 9.85 -4.73
C SER A 66 10.03 10.66 -5.56
N TYR A 67 11.31 10.50 -5.22
CA TYR A 67 12.41 11.19 -5.87
C TYR A 67 13.45 10.17 -6.33
N VAL A 68 13.99 10.35 -7.52
CA VAL A 68 15.10 9.55 -8.06
C VAL A 68 16.23 10.50 -8.42
N ASN A 69 17.37 10.35 -7.75
CA ASN A 69 18.52 11.25 -7.89
C ASN A 69 18.12 12.73 -7.70
N GLY A 70 17.30 13.00 -6.67
CA GLY A 70 16.80 14.34 -6.35
C GLY A 70 15.69 14.86 -7.28
N LYS A 71 15.32 14.14 -8.34
CA LYS A 71 14.26 14.55 -9.28
C LYS A 71 12.93 13.91 -8.90
N LEU A 72 11.90 14.73 -8.77
CA LEU A 72 10.52 14.28 -8.51
C LEU A 72 10.06 13.32 -9.61
N ARG A 73 9.49 12.17 -9.22
CA ARG A 73 8.93 11.16 -10.14
C ARG A 73 7.45 10.95 -9.92
N GLN A 74 7.04 10.82 -8.66
CA GLN A 74 5.64 10.68 -8.29
C GLN A 74 5.28 11.77 -7.28
N ASP A 75 4.08 12.31 -7.44
CA ASP A 75 3.46 13.30 -6.56
C ASP A 75 1.96 13.06 -6.62
N GLY A 76 1.38 12.52 -5.55
CA GLY A 76 -0.03 12.20 -5.50
C GLY A 76 -0.57 12.24 -4.09
N ASN A 77 -1.91 12.19 -3.97
CA ASN A 77 -2.58 12.13 -2.69
C ASN A 77 -3.38 10.82 -2.58
N THR A 78 -3.46 10.25 -1.38
CA THR A 78 -4.31 9.08 -1.15
C THR A 78 -5.79 9.36 -1.48
N SER A 79 -6.24 10.61 -1.50
CA SER A 79 -7.59 11.01 -1.91
C SER A 79 -7.93 10.56 -3.34
N ASP A 80 -6.91 10.34 -4.17
CA ASP A 80 -7.03 9.93 -5.56
C ASP A 80 -7.10 8.40 -5.71
N MET A 81 -7.03 7.64 -4.61
CA MET A 81 -7.16 6.19 -4.65
C MET A 81 -8.55 5.78 -5.14
N ILE A 82 -8.61 4.92 -6.16
CA ILE A 82 -9.86 4.36 -6.71
C ILE A 82 -10.64 3.60 -5.64
N PHE A 83 -9.93 2.84 -4.81
CA PHE A 83 -10.49 2.19 -3.64
C PHE A 83 -9.78 2.75 -2.41
N GLY A 84 -10.53 3.45 -1.56
CA GLY A 84 -9.99 4.00 -0.32
C GLY A 84 -9.46 2.93 0.64
N VAL A 85 -8.70 3.36 1.65
CA VAL A 85 -8.00 2.45 2.58
C VAL A 85 -8.98 1.50 3.29
N TYR A 86 -10.08 2.03 3.82
CA TYR A 86 -11.07 1.22 4.54
C TYR A 86 -11.87 0.25 3.65
N PRO A 87 -12.45 0.68 2.51
CA PRO A 87 -13.13 -0.25 1.61
C PRO A 87 -12.18 -1.31 1.04
N LEU A 88 -10.91 -0.99 0.78
CA LEU A 88 -9.90 -1.96 0.32
C LEU A 88 -9.67 -3.08 1.35
N ILE A 89 -9.46 -2.74 2.62
CA ILE A 89 -9.23 -3.73 3.69
C ILE A 89 -10.49 -4.59 3.92
N SER A 90 -11.67 -3.94 3.97
CA SER A 90 -12.96 -4.63 4.05
C SER A 90 -13.12 -5.65 2.92
N TYR A 91 -12.82 -5.24 1.68
CA TYR A 91 -12.89 -6.10 0.51
C TYR A 91 -11.92 -7.30 0.60
N ILE A 92 -10.66 -7.07 0.94
CA ILE A 92 -9.65 -8.14 1.08
C ILE A 92 -10.09 -9.15 2.15
N SER A 93 -10.63 -8.67 3.28
CA SER A 93 -11.02 -9.50 4.42
C SER A 93 -12.15 -10.50 4.12
N LYS A 94 -12.88 -10.32 3.02
CA LYS A 94 -13.92 -11.27 2.56
C LYS A 94 -13.30 -12.54 1.96
N SER A 95 -12.11 -12.41 1.39
CA SER A 95 -11.43 -13.50 0.68
C SER A 95 -10.38 -14.19 1.55
N ILE A 96 -9.69 -13.43 2.41
CA ILE A 96 -8.55 -13.90 3.20
C ILE A 96 -8.72 -13.43 4.65
N THR A 97 -8.42 -14.30 5.60
CA THR A 97 -8.33 -13.91 7.02
C THR A 97 -7.08 -13.04 7.21
N LEU A 98 -7.26 -11.81 7.69
CA LEU A 98 -6.18 -10.88 8.02
C LEU A 98 -5.66 -11.12 9.44
N GLU A 99 -4.36 -11.30 9.60
CA GLU A 99 -3.70 -11.53 10.88
C GLU A 99 -3.02 -10.26 11.42
N ALA A 100 -2.79 -10.22 12.73
CA ALA A 100 -2.02 -9.15 13.33
C ALA A 100 -0.59 -9.17 12.80
N GLY A 101 -0.14 -8.06 12.21
CA GLY A 101 1.15 -7.95 11.53
C GLY A 101 1.07 -8.03 10.00
N ASP A 102 -0.10 -8.32 9.43
CA ASP A 102 -0.29 -8.24 7.97
C ASP A 102 -0.03 -6.82 7.45
N LEU A 103 0.59 -6.76 6.27
CA LEU A 103 0.95 -5.54 5.57
C LEU A 103 0.22 -5.49 4.23
N ILE A 104 -0.50 -4.38 4.00
CA ILE A 104 -1.25 -4.14 2.77
C ILE A 104 -0.64 -2.95 2.05
N SER A 105 -0.02 -3.19 0.90
CA SER A 105 0.39 -2.13 -0.03
C SER A 105 -0.84 -1.67 -0.82
N THR A 106 -1.21 -0.41 -0.68
CA THR A 106 -2.49 0.13 -1.18
C THR A 106 -2.44 0.67 -2.61
N GLY A 107 -1.32 0.45 -3.31
CA GLY A 107 -1.10 0.93 -4.67
C GLY A 107 -0.12 2.10 -4.74
N THR A 108 -0.06 2.75 -5.91
CA THR A 108 0.90 3.82 -6.18
C THR A 108 0.28 4.89 -7.09
N PRO A 109 0.59 6.19 -6.88
CA PRO A 109 0.13 7.25 -7.76
C PRO A 109 0.82 7.21 -9.13
N ALA A 110 0.33 8.01 -10.07
CA ALA A 110 0.94 8.18 -11.40
C ALA A 110 2.40 8.66 -11.31
N GLY A 111 3.14 8.52 -12.43
CA GLY A 111 4.58 8.87 -12.49
C GLY A 111 5.53 7.70 -12.31
N VAL A 112 5.02 6.46 -12.46
CA VAL A 112 5.87 5.27 -12.60
C VAL A 112 6.70 5.37 -13.89
N GLY A 113 8.01 5.09 -13.79
CA GLY A 113 8.97 5.18 -14.89
C GLY A 113 8.89 4.06 -15.90
#